data_AF-A0A7C3AT68-F1
#
_entry.id   AF-A0A7C3AT68-F1
#
_cell.length_a   1.000
_cell.length_b   1.000
_cell.length_c   1.000
_cell.angle_alpha   90.00
_cell.angle_beta   90.00
_cell.angle_gamma   90.00
#
_symmetry.space_group_name_H-M   'P 1'
#
loop_
_entity.id
_entity.type
_entity.pdbx_description
1 polymer ?
#
loop_
_entity_poly.entity_id
_entity_poly.type
_entity_poly.pdbx_seq_one_letter_code
_entity_poly.pdbx_strand_id
1 'polypeptide(L)'
;MSKTLRIGALYSRGPHFPRMLQQLREAHPDAHITAIVPPEYPRDALEGLADAVVVTAQNAQAGGNWKTAFAVLGQIRAGKYAHFVVMFDSLKLRLLVAGSGAASRYCHTVDGRVIPLSRNPLPALLRALARSVRGHITYAYIRWVVYHRPVEKS
;
A
#
# COMPACT_ATOMS: atom_id res chain seq x y z
N MET A 1 -13.07 29.09 -9.94
CA MET A 1 -13.59 27.78 -9.47
C MET A 1 -12.52 27.12 -8.63
N SER A 2 -12.70 27.07 -7.30
CA SER A 2 -11.77 26.32 -6.43
C SER A 2 -11.83 24.85 -6.82
N LYS A 3 -10.67 24.28 -7.12
CA LYS A 3 -10.55 22.89 -7.58
C LYS A 3 -10.84 21.97 -6.38
N THR A 4 -11.96 21.26 -6.41
CA THR A 4 -12.31 20.27 -5.37
C THR A 4 -11.16 19.29 -5.19
N LEU A 5 -10.69 19.17 -3.95
CA LEU A 5 -9.59 18.28 -3.59
C LEU A 5 -10.04 16.83 -3.77
N ARG A 6 -9.31 16.04 -4.57
CA ARG A 6 -9.62 14.62 -4.82
C ARG A 6 -8.72 13.74 -3.96
N ILE A 7 -9.30 12.96 -3.07
CA ILE A 7 -8.59 12.06 -2.16
C ILE A 7 -8.91 10.62 -2.54
N GLY A 8 -7.87 9.82 -2.82
CA GLY A 8 -8.00 8.38 -3.02
C GLY A 8 -7.62 7.63 -1.75
N ALA A 9 -8.52 6.80 -1.23
CA ALA A 9 -8.30 6.00 -0.03
C ALA A 9 -8.28 4.51 -0.40
N LEU A 10 -7.12 3.87 -0.29
CA LEU A 10 -6.96 2.46 -0.66
C LEU A 10 -7.18 1.55 0.54
N TYR A 11 -8.11 0.61 0.39
CA TYR A 11 -8.35 -0.43 1.38
C TYR A 11 -7.10 -1.28 1.60
N SER A 12 -6.85 -1.57 2.87
CA SER A 12 -5.85 -2.53 3.27
C SER A 12 -6.44 -3.41 4.37
N ARG A 13 -6.26 -4.74 4.24
CA ARG A 13 -6.96 -5.74 5.05
C ARG A 13 -7.01 -5.36 6.53
N GLY A 14 -8.20 -5.00 7.02
CA GLY A 14 -8.42 -4.61 8.42
C GLY A 14 -9.77 -3.92 8.64
N PRO A 15 -10.33 -3.99 9.87
CA PRO A 15 -11.65 -3.44 10.18
C PRO A 15 -11.67 -1.91 10.29
N HIS A 16 -10.51 -1.24 10.30
CA HIS A 16 -10.42 0.20 10.57
C HIS A 16 -10.57 1.09 9.33
N PHE A 17 -10.89 0.53 8.16
CA PHE A 17 -11.03 1.30 6.93
C PHE A 17 -12.18 2.33 6.98
N PRO A 18 -13.39 2.01 7.49
CA PRO A 18 -14.45 3.01 7.65
C PRO A 18 -14.04 4.14 8.60
N ARG A 19 -13.34 3.82 9.69
CA ARG A 19 -12.82 4.81 10.65
C ARG A 19 -11.84 5.77 10.00
N MET A 20 -10.93 5.27 9.14
CA MET A 20 -10.04 6.13 8.37
C MET A 20 -10.82 7.05 7.43
N LEU A 21 -11.84 6.54 6.72
CA LEU A 21 -12.66 7.36 5.83
C LEU A 21 -13.42 8.45 6.59
N GLN A 22 -13.96 8.12 7.77
CA GLN A 22 -14.58 9.08 8.66
C GLN A 22 -13.60 10.19 9.04
N GLN A 23 -12.39 9.84 9.47
CA GLN A 23 -11.36 10.83 9.83
C GLN A 23 -10.93 11.69 8.63
N LEU A 24 -10.88 11.11 7.43
CA LEU A 24 -10.62 11.88 6.21
C LEU A 24 -11.76 12.85 5.89
N ARG A 25 -13.02 12.44 6.10
CA ARG A 25 -14.18 13.31 5.91
C ARG A 25 -14.20 14.46 6.91
N GLU A 26 -13.89 14.19 8.17
CA GLU A 26 -13.78 15.20 9.23
C GLU A 26 -12.64 16.20 8.94
N ALA A 27 -11.48 15.71 8.49
CA ALA A 27 -10.32 16.56 8.17
C ALA A 27 -10.50 17.34 6.85
N HIS A 28 -11.28 16.82 5.91
CA HIS A 28 -11.51 17.41 4.61
C HIS A 28 -13.01 17.36 4.22
N PRO A 29 -13.87 18.19 4.84
CA PRO A 29 -15.32 18.15 4.62
C PRO A 29 -15.70 18.32 3.14
N ASP A 30 -15.02 19.23 2.45
CA ASP A 30 -15.30 19.60 1.05
C ASP A 30 -14.53 18.76 0.02
N ALA A 31 -13.73 17.78 0.45
CA ALA A 31 -12.98 16.93 -0.47
C ALA A 31 -13.88 15.87 -1.11
N HIS A 32 -13.56 15.52 -2.35
CA HIS A 32 -14.15 14.36 -3.02
C HIS A 32 -13.31 13.11 -2.69
N ILE A 33 -13.82 12.27 -1.81
CA ILE A 33 -13.18 11.07 -1.28
C ILE A 33 -13.64 9.86 -2.11
N THR A 34 -12.68 9.20 -2.77
CA THR A 34 -12.91 7.94 -3.46
C THR A 34 -12.32 6.79 -2.65
N ALA A 35 -13.17 5.87 -2.20
CA ALA A 35 -12.74 4.62 -1.58
C ALA A 35 -12.38 3.58 -2.66
N ILE A 36 -11.21 2.97 -2.55
CA ILE A 36 -10.71 1.96 -3.48
C ILE A 36 -10.66 0.63 -2.74
N VAL A 37 -11.59 -0.27 -3.06
CA VAL A 37 -11.85 -1.49 -2.27
C VAL A 37 -11.81 -2.75 -3.14
N PRO A 38 -11.53 -3.92 -2.57
CA PRO A 38 -11.59 -5.18 -3.30
C PRO A 38 -13.06 -5.60 -3.55
N PRO A 39 -13.31 -6.51 -4.51
CA PRO A 39 -14.66 -6.95 -4.87
C PRO A 39 -15.49 -7.48 -3.70
N GLU A 40 -14.84 -8.14 -2.75
CA GLU A 40 -15.46 -8.75 -1.57
C GLU A 40 -15.81 -7.77 -0.44
N TYR A 41 -15.49 -6.47 -0.57
CA TYR A 41 -15.73 -5.51 0.51
C TYR A 41 -17.19 -5.04 0.54
N PRO A 42 -17.85 -5.01 1.71
CA PRO A 42 -19.25 -4.55 1.82
C PRO A 42 -19.33 -3.06 1.53
N ARG A 43 -20.00 -2.68 0.43
CA ARG A 43 -20.09 -1.29 -0.03
C ARG A 43 -20.97 -0.42 0.85
N ASP A 44 -21.99 -1.02 1.45
CA ASP A 44 -22.93 -0.34 2.34
C ASP A 44 -22.21 0.25 3.56
N ALA A 45 -21.10 -0.36 3.99
CA ALA A 45 -20.25 0.16 5.06
C ALA A 45 -19.49 1.45 4.70
N LEU A 46 -19.56 1.90 3.44
CA LEU A 46 -18.89 3.10 2.92
C LEU A 46 -19.85 4.25 2.63
N GLU A 47 -21.16 4.00 2.72
CA GLU A 47 -22.19 5.01 2.43
C GLU A 47 -22.06 6.19 3.39
N GLY A 48 -22.11 7.41 2.85
CA GLY A 48 -21.87 8.65 3.61
C GLY A 48 -20.42 8.92 4.00
N LEU A 49 -19.51 7.95 3.89
CA LEU A 49 -18.08 8.11 4.20
C LEU A 49 -17.25 8.45 2.95
N ALA A 50 -17.62 7.90 1.80
CA ALA A 50 -16.97 8.17 0.51
C ALA A 50 -17.99 8.66 -0.53
N ASP A 51 -17.57 9.59 -1.38
CA ASP A 51 -18.40 10.11 -2.48
C ASP A 51 -18.42 9.17 -3.68
N ALA A 52 -17.40 8.34 -3.81
CA ALA A 52 -17.26 7.37 -4.88
C ALA A 52 -16.58 6.10 -4.36
N VAL A 53 -16.96 4.96 -4.93
CA VAL A 53 -16.34 3.67 -4.64
C VAL A 53 -15.82 3.07 -5.94
N VAL A 54 -14.51 2.83 -5.99
CA VAL A 54 -13.85 2.12 -7.08
C VAL A 54 -13.53 0.71 -6.60
N VAL A 55 -14.11 -0.28 -7.27
CA VAL A 55 -13.81 -1.68 -6.99
C VAL A 55 -12.62 -2.10 -7.83
N THR A 56 -11.54 -2.51 -7.18
CA THR A 56 -10.37 -3.03 -7.87
C THR A 56 -10.68 -4.38 -8.50
N ALA A 57 -10.16 -4.65 -9.70
CA ALA A 57 -10.43 -5.90 -10.42
C ALA A 57 -9.98 -7.15 -9.64
N GLN A 58 -8.96 -7.00 -8.79
CA GLN A 58 -8.49 -8.03 -7.88
C GLN A 58 -7.97 -7.36 -6.62
N ASN A 59 -8.03 -8.07 -5.51
CA ASN A 59 -7.50 -7.60 -4.25
C ASN A 59 -5.98 -7.35 -4.39
N ALA A 60 -5.59 -6.07 -4.37
CA ALA A 60 -4.21 -5.62 -4.54
C ALA A 60 -3.23 -6.28 -3.54
N GLN A 61 -3.75 -6.85 -2.45
CA GLN A 61 -2.99 -7.53 -1.42
C GLN A 61 -3.00 -9.07 -1.55
N ALA A 62 -3.92 -9.66 -2.33
CA ALA A 62 -4.19 -11.10 -2.29
C ALA A 62 -3.25 -12.00 -3.12
N GLY A 63 -2.29 -11.45 -3.88
CA GLY A 63 -1.34 -12.28 -4.62
C GLY A 63 -0.04 -11.57 -4.96
N GLY A 64 1.07 -12.31 -4.93
CA GLY A 64 2.42 -11.86 -5.31
C GLY A 64 2.60 -11.53 -6.80
N ASN A 65 1.51 -11.39 -7.55
CA ASN A 65 1.56 -11.14 -8.99
C ASN A 65 1.66 -9.63 -9.27
N TRP A 66 2.79 -9.21 -9.82
CA TRP A 66 3.04 -7.82 -10.21
C TRP A 66 2.05 -7.30 -11.26
N LYS A 67 1.52 -8.17 -12.15
CA LYS A 67 0.52 -7.77 -13.16
C LYS A 67 -0.72 -7.19 -12.51
N THR A 68 -1.20 -7.80 -11.43
CA THR A 68 -2.34 -7.32 -10.66
C THR A 68 -2.06 -5.96 -10.02
N ALA A 69 -0.84 -5.77 -9.48
CA ALA A 69 -0.42 -4.49 -8.92
C ALA A 69 -0.41 -3.38 -9.99
N PHE A 70 0.07 -3.67 -11.21
CA PHE A 70 0.05 -2.71 -12.32
C PHE A 70 -1.36 -2.39 -12.80
N ALA A 71 -2.26 -3.37 -12.89
CA ALA A 71 -3.66 -3.14 -13.25
C ALA A 71 -4.36 -2.20 -12.24
N VAL A 72 -4.18 -2.47 -10.95
CA VAL A 72 -4.67 -1.60 -9.86
C VAL A 72 -4.04 -0.21 -9.94
N LEU A 73 -2.74 -0.13 -10.26
CA LEU A 73 -2.05 1.15 -10.41
C LEU A 73 -2.62 1.99 -11.55
N GLY A 74 -2.97 1.36 -12.68
CA GLY A 74 -3.62 2.04 -13.80
C GLY A 74 -4.96 2.66 -13.40
N GLN A 75 -5.78 1.91 -12.66
CA GLN A 75 -7.05 2.42 -12.12
C GLN A 75 -6.82 3.59 -11.15
N ILE A 76 -5.86 3.47 -10.24
CA ILE A 76 -5.49 4.54 -9.29
C ILE A 76 -5.05 5.80 -10.05
N ARG A 77 -4.19 5.65 -11.06
CA ARG A 77 -3.65 6.78 -11.82
C ARG A 77 -4.71 7.49 -12.66
N ALA A 78 -5.68 6.74 -13.17
CA ALA A 78 -6.83 7.31 -13.89
C ALA A 78 -7.67 8.24 -13.00
N GLY A 79 -7.72 7.99 -11.69
CA GLY A 79 -8.45 8.81 -10.71
C GLY A 79 -7.87 10.21 -10.45
N LYS A 80 -6.61 10.47 -10.87
CA LYS A 80 -5.92 11.77 -10.76
C LYS A 80 -6.05 12.40 -9.36
N TYR A 81 -5.80 11.61 -8.33
CA TYR A 81 -5.92 12.05 -6.94
C TYR A 81 -4.83 13.07 -6.58
N ALA A 82 -5.22 14.12 -5.86
CA ALA A 82 -4.28 15.06 -5.27
C ALA A 82 -3.61 14.46 -4.03
N HIS A 83 -4.39 13.73 -3.23
CA HIS A 83 -3.92 13.02 -2.04
C HIS A 83 -4.25 11.54 -2.15
N PHE A 84 -3.29 10.69 -1.80
CA PHE A 84 -3.47 9.25 -1.79
C PHE A 84 -3.13 8.68 -0.42
N VAL A 85 -4.07 7.95 0.17
CA VAL A 85 -4.03 7.50 1.56
C VAL A 85 -4.11 5.97 1.61
N VAL A 86 -3.24 5.37 2.42
CA VAL A 86 -3.23 3.93 2.75
C VAL A 86 -3.20 3.76 4.26
N MET A 87 -3.70 2.65 4.82
CA MET A 87 -3.65 2.48 6.28
C MET A 87 -2.39 1.80 6.81
N PHE A 88 -1.73 0.98 5.98
CA PHE A 88 -0.54 0.24 6.41
C PHE A 88 0.70 0.64 5.64
N ASP A 89 1.79 0.64 6.38
CA ASP A 89 3.11 0.97 5.88
C ASP A 89 3.83 -0.28 5.37
N SER A 90 3.29 -0.92 4.34
CA SER A 90 3.93 -2.07 3.70
C SER A 90 4.73 -1.66 2.47
N LEU A 91 5.81 -2.39 2.17
CA LEU A 91 6.64 -2.12 0.98
C LEU A 91 5.82 -2.13 -0.32
N LYS A 92 4.90 -3.10 -0.45
CA LYS A 92 4.01 -3.21 -1.63
C LYS A 92 3.10 -1.98 -1.74
N LEU A 93 2.52 -1.54 -0.63
CA LEU A 93 1.67 -0.34 -0.60
C LEU A 93 2.49 0.93 -0.88
N ARG A 94 3.69 1.07 -0.30
CA ARG A 94 4.59 2.19 -0.60
C ARG A 94 4.89 2.30 -2.10
N LEU A 95 5.10 1.18 -2.78
CA LEU A 95 5.33 1.16 -4.22
C LEU A 95 4.07 1.57 -5.01
N LEU A 96 2.90 1.04 -4.64
CA LEU A 96 1.63 1.43 -5.25
C LEU A 96 1.33 2.93 -5.05
N VAL A 97 1.51 3.41 -3.83
CA VAL A 97 1.33 4.81 -3.44
C VAL A 97 2.31 5.70 -4.19
N ALA A 98 3.57 5.28 -4.36
CA ALA A 98 4.54 6.03 -5.14
C ALA A 98 4.19 6.08 -6.63
N GLY A 99 3.67 4.99 -7.19
CA GLY A 99 3.22 4.92 -8.58
C GLY A 99 1.86 5.57 -8.85
N SER A 100 1.08 5.90 -7.81
CA SER A 100 -0.27 6.48 -7.92
C SER A 100 -0.33 7.79 -8.72
N GLY A 101 0.80 8.51 -8.78
CA GLY A 101 0.88 9.83 -9.40
C GLY A 101 0.35 10.97 -8.53
N ALA A 102 -0.09 10.68 -7.30
CA ALA A 102 -0.57 11.72 -6.38
C ALA A 102 0.55 12.65 -5.90
N ALA A 103 0.21 13.93 -5.75
CA ALA A 103 1.12 14.99 -5.31
C ALA A 103 1.52 14.83 -3.84
N SER A 104 0.55 14.44 -2.99
CA SER A 104 0.77 14.09 -1.59
C SER A 104 0.29 12.68 -1.28
N ARG A 105 0.99 12.02 -0.37
CA ARG A 105 0.85 10.60 -0.07
C ARG A 105 0.95 10.40 1.44
N TYR A 106 0.01 9.67 2.01
CA TYR A 106 -0.10 9.53 3.46
C TYR A 106 -0.35 8.08 3.86
N CYS A 107 0.23 7.70 4.99
CA CYS A 107 -0.12 6.49 5.72
C CYS A 107 -0.97 6.90 6.92
N HIS A 108 -2.18 6.39 7.00
CA HIS A 108 -3.08 6.61 8.13
C HIS A 108 -3.01 5.42 9.08
N THR A 109 -2.30 5.58 10.18
CA THR A 109 -2.16 4.52 11.17
C THR A 109 -3.50 4.25 11.88
N VAL A 110 -3.62 3.05 12.48
CA VAL A 110 -4.80 2.67 13.28
C VAL A 110 -5.02 3.60 14.47
N ASP A 111 -3.95 4.20 14.98
CA ASP A 111 -3.96 5.15 16.11
C ASP A 111 -4.44 6.55 15.73
N GLY A 112 -4.87 6.78 14.48
CA GLY A 112 -5.31 8.10 14.04
C GLY A 112 -4.21 9.00 13.50
N ARG A 113 -2.94 8.57 13.53
CA ARG A 113 -1.82 9.41 13.07
C ARG A 113 -1.71 9.35 11.56
N VAL A 114 -1.58 10.53 10.95
CA VAL A 114 -1.28 10.71 9.53
C VAL A 114 0.22 10.90 9.35
N ILE A 115 0.88 9.92 8.74
CA ILE A 115 2.31 9.94 8.49
C ILE A 115 2.55 10.21 7.00
N PRO A 116 3.27 11.28 6.62
CA PRO A 116 3.60 11.51 5.23
C PRO A 116 4.51 10.40 4.71
N LEU A 117 4.13 9.78 3.60
CA LEU A 117 4.97 8.79 2.94
C LEU A 117 5.99 9.51 2.05
N SER A 118 7.27 9.23 2.28
CA SER A 118 8.37 9.84 1.52
C SER A 118 8.17 9.62 0.01
N ARG A 119 8.45 10.64 -0.80
CA ARG A 119 8.30 10.57 -2.27
C ARG A 119 9.11 9.43 -2.92
N ASN A 120 10.23 9.03 -2.31
CA ASN A 120 11.17 8.04 -2.85
C ASN A 120 11.18 6.77 -1.99
N PRO A 121 10.39 5.73 -2.30
CA PRO A 121 10.49 4.43 -1.62
C PRO A 121 11.72 3.62 -2.06
N LEU A 122 12.43 4.05 -3.11
CA LEU A 122 13.60 3.40 -3.71
C LEU A 122 14.71 3.05 -2.69
N PRO A 123 15.15 3.96 -1.80
CA PRO A 123 16.20 3.62 -0.82
C PRO A 123 15.75 2.54 0.16
N ALA A 124 14.47 2.55 0.58
CA ALA A 124 13.92 1.53 1.46
C ALA A 124 13.80 0.18 0.75
N LEU A 125 13.40 0.18 -0.52
CA LEU A 125 13.37 -1.00 -1.38
C LEU A 125 14.77 -1.60 -1.55
N LEU A 126 15.77 -0.78 -1.90
CA LEU A 126 17.16 -1.22 -2.08
C LEU A 126 17.74 -1.83 -0.80
N ARG A 127 17.46 -1.24 0.38
CA ARG A 127 17.89 -1.83 1.65
C ARG A 127 17.20 -3.16 1.95
N ALA A 128 15.90 -3.28 1.66
CA ALA A 128 15.16 -4.53 1.87
C ALA A 128 15.67 -5.64 0.93
N LEU A 129 15.93 -5.32 -0.35
CA LEU A 129 16.55 -6.22 -1.31
C LEU A 129 17.96 -6.62 -0.88
N ALA A 130 18.80 -5.67 -0.46
CA ALA A 130 20.14 -5.94 0.02
C ALA A 130 20.13 -6.89 1.23
N ARG A 131 19.19 -6.72 2.17
CA ARG A 131 19.00 -7.65 3.29
C ARG A 131 18.59 -9.05 2.84
N SER A 132 17.67 -9.15 1.88
CA SER A 132 17.23 -10.43 1.34
C SER A 132 18.36 -11.17 0.62
N VAL A 133 19.10 -10.48 -0.25
CA VAL A 133 20.26 -11.03 -0.97
C VAL A 133 21.33 -11.48 0.02
N ARG A 134 21.64 -10.66 1.03
CA ARG A 134 22.62 -11.02 2.06
C ARG A 134 22.20 -12.28 2.84
N GLY A 135 20.92 -12.41 3.19
CA GLY A 135 20.38 -13.61 3.82
C GLY A 135 20.53 -14.87 2.95
N HIS A 136 20.26 -14.76 1.65
CA HIS A 136 20.46 -15.86 0.70
C HIS A 136 21.93 -16.24 0.53
N ILE A 137 22.83 -15.26 0.46
CA ILE A 137 24.28 -15.50 0.39
C ILE A 137 24.77 -16.18 1.67
N THR A 138 24.36 -15.70 2.85
CA THR A 138 24.71 -16.32 4.14
C THR A 138 24.17 -17.75 4.23
N TYR A 139 22.94 -18.00 3.80
CA TYR A 139 22.37 -19.33 3.78
C TYR A 139 23.12 -20.26 2.82
N ALA A 140 23.43 -19.79 1.61
CA ALA A 140 24.24 -20.53 0.64
C ALA A 140 25.63 -20.85 1.17
N TYR A 141 26.25 -19.90 1.88
CA TYR A 141 27.55 -20.09 2.54
C TYR A 141 27.48 -21.12 3.66
N ILE A 142 26.50 -21.02 4.58
CA ILE A 142 26.31 -22.01 5.65
C ILE A 142 26.09 -23.40 5.05
N ARG A 143 25.22 -23.48 4.05
CA ARG A 143 24.94 -24.73 3.33
C ARG A 143 26.22 -25.29 2.72
N TRP A 144 27.02 -24.47 2.04
CA TRP A 144 28.30 -24.89 1.47
C TRP A 144 29.28 -25.39 2.54
N VAL A 145 29.42 -24.68 3.67
CA VAL A 145 30.27 -25.11 4.79
C VAL A 145 29.80 -26.44 5.38
N VAL A 146 28.48 -26.65 5.53
CA VAL A 146 27.92 -27.90 6.06
C VAL A 146 28.15 -29.08 5.11
N TYR A 147 27.98 -28.88 3.79
CA TYR A 147 28.15 -29.96 2.82
C TYR A 147 29.61 -30.27 2.47
N HIS A 148 30.54 -29.33 2.68
CA HIS A 148 31.96 -29.51 2.34
C HIS A 148 32.90 -29.65 3.54
N ARG A 149 32.40 -29.60 4.79
CA ARG A 149 33.20 -30.01 5.94
C ARG A 149 33.16 -31.54 6.08
N PRO A 150 34.31 -32.24 6.05
CA PRO A 150 34.35 -33.65 6.37
C PRO A 150 33.91 -33.82 7.83
N VAL A 151 32.95 -34.72 8.05
CA VAL A 151 32.64 -35.22 9.39
C VAL A 151 33.86 -36.03 9.82
N GLU A 152 34.74 -35.46 10.62
CA GLU A 152 35.72 -36.24 11.37
C GLU A 152 34.94 -37.18 12.29
N LYS A 153 34.86 -38.44 11.88
CA LYS A 153 34.37 -39.52 12.74
C LYS A 153 35.40 -39.69 13.86
N SER A 154 35.03 -39.26 15.07
CA SER A 154 35.67 -39.68 16.31
C SER A 154 35.44 -41.17 16.57
#